data_AF-A0A3L8P1K3-F1
#
_entry.id   AF-A0A3L8P1K3-F1
#
_cell.length_a   1.000
_cell.length_b   1.000
_cell.length_c   1.000
_cell.angle_alpha   90.00
_cell.angle_beta   90.00
_cell.angle_gamma   90.00
#
_symmetry.space_group_name_H-M   'P 1'
#
loop_
_entity.id
_entity.type
_entity.pdbx_description
1 polymer ?
#
loop_
_entity_poly.entity_id
_entity_poly.type
_entity_poly.pdbx_seq_one_letter_code
_entity_poly.pdbx_strand_id
1 'polypeptide(L)'
;MPELVSREVTAADDAWIYVPDDAETTHTGDYLLVYYPTYWAGPTQVVQTHSERPAAELVAEVLAQVRDHGRSDVVWWVRDGLHPDGLEQHLVGAGARRDETLTVLAKALDQPIPPAPGEPEVRAVADLATLQDDHRVGVAAFEEQMPSEAELQAELERLVGSNLTQTRLVAYLDGVPVGMGGARIADGAVRLWGGGTVPEYRRRGVYAAVLRARLNWALEQGARFALTRGRVETSAPILRREGFGVFGERRSYRLNA
;
A
#
# COMPACT_ATOMS: atom_id res chain seq x y z
N MET A 1 16.94 13.31 10.79
CA MET A 1 17.01 11.87 11.16
C MET A 1 18.27 11.27 10.56
N PRO A 2 18.92 10.27 11.18
CA PRO A 2 20.20 9.72 10.71
C PRO A 2 20.07 8.99 9.36
N GLU A 3 21.13 9.02 8.54
CA GLU A 3 21.22 8.38 7.21
C GLU A 3 20.92 6.87 7.23
N LEU A 4 21.31 6.18 8.30
CA LEU A 4 21.03 4.75 8.50
C LEU A 4 19.53 4.45 8.51
N VAL A 5 18.71 5.32 9.13
CA VAL A 5 17.25 5.15 9.16
C VAL A 5 16.66 5.39 7.77
N SER A 6 17.23 6.30 6.99
CA SER A 6 16.78 6.52 5.61
C SER A 6 17.03 5.29 4.74
N ARG A 7 18.21 4.67 4.84
CA ARG A 7 18.52 3.44 4.09
C ARG A 7 17.61 2.27 4.47
N GLU A 8 17.35 2.12 5.77
CA GLU A 8 16.45 1.09 6.28
C GLU A 8 15.02 1.27 5.78
N VAL A 9 14.51 2.51 5.80
CA VAL A 9 13.17 2.83 5.26
C VAL A 9 13.10 2.55 3.75
N THR A 10 14.12 2.96 2.99
CA THR A 10 14.17 2.69 1.54
C THR A 10 14.20 1.20 1.25
N ALA A 11 15.02 0.42 1.96
CA ALA A 11 15.08 -1.04 1.80
C ALA A 11 13.74 -1.71 2.17
N ALA A 12 13.11 -1.28 3.26
CA ALA A 12 11.81 -1.80 3.69
C ALA A 12 10.68 -1.45 2.70
N ASP A 13 10.76 -0.28 2.05
CA ASP A 13 9.86 0.14 0.98
C ASP A 13 10.10 -0.65 -0.32
N ASP A 14 11.36 -0.86 -0.73
CA ASP A 14 11.71 -1.68 -1.90
C ASP A 14 11.22 -3.13 -1.73
N ALA A 15 11.36 -3.71 -0.53
CA ALA A 15 10.84 -5.04 -0.22
C ALA A 15 9.30 -5.08 -0.04
N TRP A 16 8.60 -3.94 -0.09
CA TRP A 16 7.15 -3.91 0.04
C TRP A 16 6.47 -4.02 -1.33
N ILE A 17 6.39 -5.27 -1.78
CA ILE A 17 5.70 -5.65 -3.01
C ILE A 17 4.57 -6.61 -2.63
N TYR A 18 3.37 -6.34 -3.15
CA TYR A 18 2.24 -7.25 -3.00
C TYR A 18 2.05 -8.03 -4.30
N VAL A 19 2.19 -9.35 -4.22
CA VAL A 19 1.92 -10.29 -5.32
C VAL A 19 0.79 -11.21 -4.84
N PRO A 20 -0.38 -11.24 -5.50
CA PRO A 20 -1.44 -12.19 -5.20
C PRO A 20 -0.94 -13.63 -5.36
N ASP A 21 -1.46 -14.56 -4.56
CA ASP A 21 -1.03 -15.97 -4.58
C ASP A 21 -1.31 -16.66 -5.94
N ASP A 22 -2.32 -16.17 -6.67
CA ASP A 22 -2.76 -16.67 -7.97
C ASP A 22 -2.19 -15.89 -9.17
N ALA A 23 -1.37 -14.86 -8.92
CA ALA A 23 -0.79 -14.05 -9.99
C ALA A 23 0.37 -14.77 -10.69
N GLU A 24 0.34 -14.80 -12.02
CA GLU A 24 1.51 -15.17 -12.80
C GLU A 24 2.57 -14.06 -12.68
N THR A 25 3.84 -14.45 -12.61
CA THR A 25 4.96 -13.50 -12.55
C THR A 25 6.08 -13.90 -13.50
N THR A 26 6.75 -12.89 -14.02
CA THR A 26 8.05 -13.04 -14.66
C THR A 26 9.08 -12.33 -13.80
N HIS A 27 9.92 -13.11 -13.13
CA HIS A 27 11.03 -12.61 -12.32
C HIS A 27 12.34 -12.86 -13.06
N THR A 28 13.01 -11.78 -13.44
CA THR A 28 14.35 -11.82 -14.04
C THR A 28 15.37 -11.22 -13.08
N GLY A 29 16.65 -11.24 -13.45
CA GLY A 29 17.66 -10.46 -12.71
C GLY A 29 17.45 -8.94 -12.81
N ASP A 30 16.64 -8.49 -13.78
CA ASP A 30 16.47 -7.08 -14.15
C ASP A 30 15.17 -6.45 -13.61
N TYR A 31 14.09 -7.23 -13.48
CA TYR A 31 12.77 -6.73 -13.09
C TYR A 31 11.85 -7.84 -12.58
N LEU A 32 10.77 -7.41 -11.92
CA LEU A 32 9.63 -8.25 -11.56
C LEU A 32 8.37 -7.73 -12.27
N LEU A 33 7.87 -8.50 -13.22
CA LEU A 33 6.61 -8.28 -13.93
C LEU A 33 5.53 -9.18 -13.31
N VAL A 34 4.40 -8.60 -12.94
CA VAL A 34 3.29 -9.27 -12.25
C VAL A 34 2.02 -9.12 -13.09
N TYR A 35 1.36 -10.24 -13.38
CA TYR A 35 0.06 -10.31 -14.04
C TYR A 35 -1.03 -10.52 -12.99
N TYR A 36 -1.54 -9.42 -12.44
CA TYR A 36 -2.69 -9.42 -11.55
C TYR A 36 -3.97 -9.89 -12.28
N PRO A 37 -5.00 -10.31 -11.52
CA PRO A 37 -6.32 -10.57 -12.08
C PRO A 37 -6.86 -9.37 -12.86
N THR A 38 -7.50 -9.63 -14.00
CA THR A 38 -7.95 -8.60 -14.96
C THR A 38 -8.96 -7.60 -14.41
N TYR A 39 -9.64 -7.93 -13.31
CA TYR A 39 -10.59 -7.04 -12.65
C TYR A 39 -9.92 -5.95 -11.80
N TRP A 40 -8.59 -6.00 -11.62
CA TRP A 40 -7.82 -4.95 -10.94
C TRP A 40 -7.48 -3.81 -11.90
N ALA A 41 -7.48 -2.58 -11.39
CA ALA A 41 -6.97 -1.44 -12.15
C ALA A 41 -5.46 -1.59 -12.40
N GLY A 42 -5.03 -1.53 -13.66
CA GLY A 42 -3.62 -1.79 -14.02
C GLY A 42 -3.18 -3.23 -13.71
N PRO A 43 -3.79 -4.24 -14.36
CA PRO A 43 -3.60 -5.63 -13.97
C PRO A 43 -2.27 -6.23 -14.43
N THR A 44 -1.38 -5.44 -15.01
CA THR A 44 -0.06 -5.88 -15.47
C THR A 44 0.94 -4.82 -15.04
N GLN A 45 1.86 -5.18 -14.13
CA GLN A 45 2.73 -4.20 -13.50
C GLN A 45 4.18 -4.66 -13.43
N VAL A 46 5.10 -3.76 -13.76
CA VAL A 46 6.50 -3.87 -13.34
C VAL A 46 6.62 -3.20 -11.98
N VAL A 47 6.76 -4.02 -10.94
CA VAL A 47 6.76 -3.57 -9.53
C VAL A 47 8.17 -3.39 -8.97
N GLN A 48 9.17 -3.98 -9.63
CA GLN A 48 10.58 -3.83 -9.30
C GLN A 48 11.40 -3.74 -10.59
N THR A 49 12.42 -2.87 -10.61
CA THR A 49 13.42 -2.80 -11.68
C THR A 49 14.78 -2.54 -11.06
N HIS A 50 15.77 -3.32 -11.44
CA HIS A 50 17.16 -3.08 -11.13
C HIS A 50 18.01 -3.74 -12.22
N SER A 51 18.52 -2.96 -13.15
CA SER A 51 19.26 -3.48 -14.29
C SER A 51 20.37 -2.55 -14.74
N GLU A 52 21.45 -3.15 -15.24
CA GLU A 52 22.55 -2.46 -15.93
C GLU A 52 22.30 -2.33 -17.45
N ARG A 53 21.23 -2.93 -17.96
CA ARG A 53 20.89 -2.89 -19.39
C ARG A 53 20.26 -1.55 -19.76
N PRO A 54 20.37 -1.10 -21.02
CA PRO A 54 19.70 0.10 -21.49
C PRO A 54 18.19 0.03 -21.27
N ALA A 55 17.59 1.14 -20.79
CA ALA A 55 16.15 1.24 -20.58
C ALA A 55 15.32 0.81 -21.80
N ALA A 56 15.78 1.13 -23.01
CA ALA A 56 15.10 0.79 -24.26
C ALA A 56 14.98 -0.72 -24.49
N GLU A 57 16.00 -1.49 -24.13
CA GLU A 57 15.96 -2.95 -24.27
C GLU A 57 14.98 -3.57 -23.28
N LEU A 58 15.02 -3.12 -22.02
CA LEU A 58 14.11 -3.58 -20.96
C LEU A 58 12.66 -3.29 -21.31
N VAL A 59 12.36 -2.06 -21.74
CA VAL A 59 11.01 -1.66 -22.10
C VAL A 59 10.53 -2.48 -23.30
N ALA A 60 11.34 -2.64 -24.35
CA ALA A 60 10.95 -3.45 -25.51
C ALA A 60 10.68 -4.92 -25.15
N GLU A 61 11.50 -5.51 -24.28
CA GLU A 61 11.35 -6.89 -23.80
C GLU A 61 10.08 -7.06 -22.98
N VAL A 62 9.81 -6.17 -22.01
CA VAL A 62 8.59 -6.20 -21.20
C VAL A 62 7.36 -6.06 -22.10
N LEU A 63 7.34 -5.11 -23.03
CA LEU A 63 6.20 -4.94 -23.93
C LEU A 63 5.96 -6.17 -24.81
N ALA A 64 7.01 -6.88 -25.22
CA ALA A 64 6.85 -8.14 -25.95
C ALA A 64 6.17 -9.21 -25.09
N GLN A 65 6.59 -9.39 -23.84
CA GLN A 65 5.96 -10.34 -22.92
C GLN A 65 4.51 -9.97 -22.61
N VAL A 66 4.22 -8.69 -22.41
CA VAL A 66 2.86 -8.18 -22.18
C VAL A 66 1.95 -8.55 -23.36
N ARG A 67 2.41 -8.36 -24.61
CA ARG A 67 1.67 -8.77 -25.82
C ARG A 67 1.51 -10.30 -25.93
N ASP A 68 2.57 -11.06 -25.68
CA ASP A 68 2.55 -12.52 -25.75
C ASP A 68 1.61 -13.13 -24.71
N HIS A 69 1.47 -12.47 -23.55
CA HIS A 69 0.52 -12.81 -22.50
C HIS A 69 -0.91 -12.28 -22.78
N GLY A 70 -1.14 -11.63 -23.94
CA GLY A 70 -2.46 -11.16 -24.36
C GLY A 70 -2.96 -9.91 -23.62
N ARG A 71 -2.06 -9.12 -23.03
CA ARG A 71 -2.37 -7.87 -22.33
C ARG A 71 -2.09 -6.67 -23.23
N SER A 72 -2.81 -5.57 -22.99
CA SER A 72 -2.77 -4.35 -23.81
C SER A 72 -1.88 -3.24 -23.26
N ASP A 73 -1.53 -3.29 -21.97
CA ASP A 73 -0.79 -2.24 -21.29
C ASP A 73 -0.06 -2.78 -20.06
N VAL A 74 0.92 -2.01 -19.60
CA VAL A 74 1.70 -2.27 -18.40
C VAL A 74 1.84 -0.99 -17.58
N VAL A 75 1.73 -1.12 -16.25
CA VAL A 75 2.03 -0.05 -15.30
C VAL A 75 3.43 -0.27 -14.73
N TRP A 76 4.32 0.69 -14.95
CA TRP A 76 5.70 0.63 -14.48
C TRP A 76 5.89 1.53 -13.27
N TRP A 77 6.28 0.95 -12.13
CA TRP A 77 6.63 1.70 -10.93
C TRP A 77 8.09 2.14 -10.97
N VAL A 78 8.31 3.44 -10.82
CA VAL A 78 9.62 4.07 -10.76
C VAL A 78 9.80 4.83 -9.45
N ARG A 79 11.06 5.02 -9.04
CA ARG A 79 11.46 5.87 -7.92
C ARG A 79 12.76 6.60 -8.25
N ASP A 80 13.13 7.55 -7.42
CA ASP A 80 14.43 8.22 -7.55
C ASP A 80 15.57 7.21 -7.31
N GLY A 81 16.67 7.36 -8.05
CA GLY A 81 17.84 6.47 -7.96
C GLY A 81 17.55 5.02 -8.39
N LEU A 82 16.55 4.81 -9.24
CA LEU A 82 16.31 3.53 -9.90
C LEU A 82 17.27 3.38 -11.09
N HIS A 83 17.81 2.18 -11.29
CA HIS A 83 18.63 1.84 -12.46
C HIS A 83 17.85 0.93 -13.42
N PRO A 84 17.94 1.16 -14.75
CA PRO A 84 18.89 2.05 -15.43
C PRO A 84 18.51 3.54 -15.36
N ASP A 85 19.54 4.39 -15.35
CA ASP A 85 19.34 5.84 -15.48
C ASP A 85 18.61 6.14 -16.79
N GLY A 86 17.68 7.11 -16.76
CA GLY A 86 16.92 7.46 -17.96
C GLY A 86 15.64 6.64 -18.17
N LEU A 87 15.34 5.64 -17.34
CA LEU A 87 14.15 4.78 -17.52
C LEU A 87 12.85 5.59 -17.55
N GLU A 88 12.67 6.51 -16.60
CA GLU A 88 11.47 7.35 -16.52
C GLU A 88 11.31 8.23 -17.77
N GLN A 89 12.40 8.83 -18.26
CA GLN A 89 12.40 9.61 -19.49
C GLN A 89 12.11 8.73 -20.71
N HIS A 90 12.63 7.51 -20.74
CA HIS A 90 12.40 6.56 -21.83
C HIS A 90 10.94 6.11 -21.89
N LEU A 91 10.34 5.77 -20.74
CA LEU A 91 8.91 5.43 -20.63
C LEU A 91 8.04 6.56 -21.17
N VAL A 92 8.29 7.80 -20.73
CA VAL A 92 7.55 8.98 -21.21
C VAL A 92 7.76 9.19 -22.71
N GLY A 93 9.00 9.03 -23.21
CA GLY A 93 9.31 9.11 -24.64
C GLY A 93 8.62 8.04 -25.49
N ALA A 94 8.37 6.87 -24.92
CA ALA A 94 7.58 5.78 -25.52
C ALA A 94 6.06 6.01 -25.46
N GLY A 95 5.61 7.13 -24.88
CA GLY A 95 4.19 7.49 -24.78
C GLY A 95 3.51 7.07 -23.47
N ALA A 96 4.28 6.65 -22.46
CA ALA A 96 3.71 6.33 -21.16
C ALA A 96 3.09 7.57 -20.50
N ARG A 97 1.97 7.37 -19.80
CA ARG A 97 1.30 8.42 -19.02
C ARG A 97 1.49 8.16 -17.55
N ARG A 98 1.81 9.20 -16.78
CA ARG A 98 1.88 9.10 -15.32
C ARG A 98 0.47 8.83 -14.77
N ASP A 99 0.34 7.75 -14.01
CA ASP A 99 -0.93 7.29 -13.44
C ASP A 99 -1.08 7.78 -11.99
N GLU A 100 -0.07 7.54 -11.16
CA GLU A 100 -0.09 7.91 -9.74
C GLU A 100 1.28 8.40 -9.25
N THR A 101 1.27 9.22 -8.18
CA THR A 101 2.46 9.57 -7.40
C THR A 101 2.18 9.37 -5.92
N LEU A 102 3.03 8.58 -5.27
CA LEU A 102 2.95 8.23 -3.86
C LEU A 102 4.19 8.72 -3.14
N THR A 103 4.01 9.38 -2.01
CA THR A 103 5.09 9.74 -1.09
C THR A 103 5.39 8.56 -0.17
N VAL A 104 6.65 8.16 -0.08
CA VAL A 104 7.14 7.19 0.91
C VAL A 104 7.27 7.92 2.25
N LEU A 105 6.51 7.47 3.25
CA LEU A 105 6.38 8.11 4.55
C LEU A 105 6.73 7.11 5.65
N ALA A 106 7.57 7.53 6.59
CA ALA A 106 7.88 6.72 7.77
C ALA A 106 7.91 7.51 9.08
N LYS A 107 7.63 6.82 10.18
CA LYS A 107 7.59 7.38 11.54
C LYS A 107 8.19 6.38 12.53
N ALA A 108 9.13 6.80 13.37
CA ALA A 108 9.63 5.97 14.46
C ALA A 108 8.52 5.65 15.47
N LEU A 109 8.56 4.45 16.04
CA LEU A 109 7.65 3.99 17.09
C LEU A 109 8.46 3.74 18.35
N ASP A 110 8.42 4.70 19.26
CA ASP A 110 9.19 4.75 20.49
C ASP A 110 8.30 4.74 21.74
N GLN A 111 7.10 5.29 21.64
CA GLN A 111 6.16 5.37 22.74
C GLN A 111 4.70 5.27 22.27
N PRO A 112 3.78 4.82 23.15
CA PRO A 112 2.35 4.83 22.84
C PRO A 112 1.85 6.23 22.53
N ILE A 113 0.96 6.33 21.56
CA ILE A 113 0.32 7.58 21.15
C ILE A 113 -1.03 7.65 21.87
N PRO A 114 -1.26 8.63 22.77
CA PRO A 114 -2.51 8.73 23.51
C PRO A 114 -3.69 9.11 22.59
N PRO A 115 -4.92 8.69 22.93
CA PRO A 115 -6.12 9.09 22.22
C PRO A 115 -6.34 10.61 22.30
N ALA A 116 -6.89 11.20 21.23
CA ALA A 116 -7.34 12.58 21.21
C ALA A 116 -8.74 12.70 21.85
N PRO A 117 -9.06 13.81 22.53
CA PRO A 117 -10.39 14.03 23.07
C PRO A 117 -11.48 13.95 21.99
N GLY A 118 -12.54 13.17 22.25
CA GLY A 118 -13.67 13.04 21.34
C GLY A 118 -13.35 12.26 20.05
N GLU A 119 -12.25 11.51 20.00
CA GLU A 119 -11.97 10.66 18.86
C GLU A 119 -12.97 9.49 18.73
N PRO A 120 -13.23 9.01 17.50
CA PRO A 120 -14.06 7.83 17.27
C PRO A 120 -13.52 6.60 18.01
N GLU A 121 -14.43 5.72 18.41
CA GLU A 121 -14.05 4.39 18.91
C GLU A 121 -13.38 3.60 17.80
N VAL A 122 -12.29 2.87 18.09
CA VAL A 122 -11.61 2.01 17.11
C VAL A 122 -11.53 0.60 17.65
N ARG A 123 -11.96 -0.38 16.85
CA ARG A 123 -11.96 -1.80 17.20
C ARG A 123 -11.11 -2.59 16.22
N ALA A 124 -10.45 -3.64 16.70
CA ALA A 124 -9.81 -4.61 15.84
C ALA A 124 -10.84 -5.54 15.20
N VAL A 125 -10.58 -5.95 13.96
CA VAL A 125 -11.30 -7.04 13.33
C VAL A 125 -10.95 -8.34 14.06
N ALA A 126 -11.93 -8.93 14.71
CA ALA A 126 -11.77 -10.14 15.54
C ALA A 126 -12.82 -11.21 15.23
N ASP A 127 -13.86 -10.87 14.46
CA ASP A 127 -14.97 -11.74 14.11
C ASP A 127 -15.55 -11.35 12.75
N LEU A 128 -16.54 -12.10 12.29
CA LEU A 128 -17.18 -11.87 11.00
C LEU A 128 -17.91 -10.51 10.95
N ALA A 129 -18.47 -10.04 12.07
CA ALA A 129 -19.21 -8.79 12.11
C ALA A 129 -18.29 -7.57 11.91
N THR A 130 -17.17 -7.54 12.63
CA THR A 130 -16.15 -6.49 12.49
C THR A 130 -15.45 -6.56 11.13
N LEU A 131 -15.26 -7.76 10.55
CA LEU A 131 -14.75 -7.90 9.18
C LEU A 131 -15.75 -7.39 8.14
N GLN A 132 -17.05 -7.65 8.31
CA GLN A 132 -18.08 -7.07 7.45
C GLN A 132 -18.11 -5.55 7.53
N ASP A 133 -17.90 -4.98 8.71
CA ASP A 133 -17.82 -3.52 8.89
C ASP A 133 -16.59 -2.91 8.20
N ASP A 134 -15.42 -3.56 8.27
CA ASP A 134 -14.21 -3.19 7.53
C ASP A 134 -14.49 -3.10 6.02
N HIS A 135 -15.12 -4.13 5.45
CA HIS A 135 -15.50 -4.16 4.03
C HIS A 135 -16.58 -3.15 3.66
N ARG A 136 -17.59 -2.91 4.52
CA ARG A 136 -18.61 -1.86 4.28
C ARG A 136 -17.96 -0.49 4.15
N VAL A 137 -16.95 -0.20 4.98
CA VAL A 137 -16.19 1.04 4.85
C VAL A 137 -15.36 1.04 3.57
N GLY A 138 -14.71 -0.06 3.20
CA GLY A 138 -13.98 -0.20 1.94
C GLY A 138 -14.83 0.10 0.71
N VAL A 139 -16.01 -0.53 0.62
CA VAL A 139 -17.01 -0.26 -0.43
C VAL A 139 -17.36 1.22 -0.52
N ALA A 140 -17.64 1.87 0.62
CA ALA A 140 -18.02 3.28 0.62
C ALA A 140 -16.84 4.25 0.38
N ALA A 141 -15.63 3.90 0.82
CA ALA A 141 -14.45 4.77 0.72
C ALA A 141 -13.69 4.64 -0.60
N PHE A 142 -13.74 3.46 -1.23
CA PHE A 142 -12.93 3.09 -2.39
C PHE A 142 -13.75 2.51 -3.56
N GLU A 143 -15.09 2.49 -3.47
CA GLU A 143 -15.98 1.92 -4.49
C GLU A 143 -15.70 0.42 -4.78
N GLU A 144 -15.24 -0.29 -3.75
CA GLU A 144 -14.98 -1.73 -3.80
C GLU A 144 -16.28 -2.56 -3.81
N GLN A 145 -16.16 -3.86 -4.06
CA GLN A 145 -17.27 -4.81 -3.99
C GLN A 145 -17.24 -5.56 -2.65
N MET A 146 -18.42 -5.84 -2.09
CA MET A 146 -18.52 -6.71 -0.92
C MET A 146 -18.13 -8.15 -1.29
N PRO A 147 -17.20 -8.79 -0.56
CA PRO A 147 -16.91 -10.20 -0.75
C PRO A 147 -18.10 -11.09 -0.37
N SER A 148 -18.11 -12.31 -0.92
CA SER A 148 -19.01 -13.37 -0.51
C SER A 148 -18.73 -13.86 0.91
N GLU A 149 -19.71 -14.51 1.54
CA GLU A 149 -19.56 -15.06 2.89
C GLU A 149 -18.40 -16.07 2.99
N ALA A 150 -18.20 -16.89 1.95
CA ALA A 150 -17.09 -17.85 1.90
C ALA A 150 -15.72 -17.16 1.87
N GLU A 151 -15.60 -16.06 1.12
CA GLU A 151 -14.37 -15.25 1.08
C GLU A 151 -14.09 -14.57 2.42
N LEU A 152 -15.13 -14.00 3.05
CA LEU A 152 -15.01 -13.39 4.37
C LEU A 152 -14.58 -14.40 5.42
N GLN A 153 -15.10 -15.63 5.39
CA GLN A 153 -14.72 -16.68 6.32
C GLN A 153 -13.24 -17.08 6.16
N ALA A 154 -12.79 -17.32 4.92
CA ALA A 154 -11.40 -17.65 4.63
C ALA A 154 -10.44 -16.49 4.95
N GLU A 155 -10.89 -15.25 4.80
CA GLU A 155 -10.14 -14.06 5.20
C GLU A 155 -10.04 -13.91 6.72
N LEU A 156 -11.15 -14.11 7.44
CA LEU A 156 -11.18 -14.04 8.89
C LEU A 156 -10.20 -15.05 9.50
N GLU A 157 -10.19 -16.29 9.02
CA GLU A 157 -9.27 -17.35 9.47
C GLU A 157 -7.79 -16.95 9.33
N ARG A 158 -7.43 -16.23 8.26
CA ARG A 158 -6.08 -15.68 8.06
C ARG A 158 -5.78 -14.46 8.96
N LEU A 159 -6.80 -13.72 9.37
CA LEU A 159 -6.67 -12.52 10.20
C LEU A 159 -6.66 -12.79 11.70
N VAL A 160 -7.28 -13.87 12.18
CA VAL A 160 -7.45 -14.14 13.64
C VAL A 160 -6.65 -15.35 14.16
N GLY A 161 -5.73 -15.89 13.35
CA GLY A 161 -4.85 -17.00 13.74
C GLY A 161 -3.82 -16.68 14.84
N SER A 162 -3.11 -17.70 15.34
CA SER A 162 -2.27 -17.63 16.56
C SER A 162 -0.90 -16.95 16.44
N ASN A 163 -0.64 -16.17 15.39
CA ASN A 163 0.59 -15.39 15.24
C ASN A 163 0.31 -14.13 14.41
N LEU A 164 -0.34 -13.15 15.04
CA LEU A 164 -0.86 -11.95 14.37
C LEU A 164 0.26 -10.99 13.97
N THR A 165 0.91 -11.28 12.85
CA THR A 165 1.77 -10.31 12.16
C THR A 165 0.95 -9.28 11.37
N GLN A 166 -0.38 -9.35 11.42
CA GLN A 166 -1.27 -8.41 10.74
C GLN A 166 -2.54 -8.14 11.55
N THR A 167 -3.14 -6.97 11.34
CA THR A 167 -4.44 -6.59 11.90
C THR A 167 -5.18 -5.66 10.93
N ARG A 168 -6.50 -5.57 11.11
CA ARG A 168 -7.35 -4.52 10.54
C ARG A 168 -8.13 -3.86 11.64
N LEU A 169 -8.30 -2.55 11.53
CA LEU A 169 -9.00 -1.74 12.52
C LEU A 169 -10.13 -0.97 11.86
N VAL A 170 -11.28 -0.90 12.54
CA VAL A 170 -12.49 -0.19 12.11
C VAL A 170 -12.83 0.87 13.14
N ALA A 171 -13.07 2.09 12.67
CA ALA A 171 -13.53 3.22 13.48
C ALA A 171 -15.05 3.34 13.42
N TYR A 172 -15.65 3.65 14.56
CA TYR A 172 -17.09 3.79 14.76
C TYR A 172 -17.44 5.18 15.29
N LEU A 173 -18.48 5.78 14.71
CA LEU A 173 -19.16 6.96 15.25
C LEU A 173 -20.62 6.59 15.51
N ASP A 174 -21.06 6.72 16.76
CA ASP A 174 -22.42 6.36 17.19
C ASP A 174 -22.83 4.92 16.78
N GLY A 175 -21.87 3.99 16.83
CA GLY A 175 -22.06 2.58 16.45
C GLY A 175 -22.05 2.30 14.94
N VAL A 176 -21.90 3.33 14.09
CA VAL A 176 -21.79 3.18 12.63
C VAL A 176 -20.32 3.05 12.24
N PRO A 177 -19.92 2.06 11.42
CA PRO A 177 -18.55 1.95 10.92
C PRO A 177 -18.28 3.04 9.86
N VAL A 178 -17.22 3.83 10.07
CA VAL A 178 -16.96 5.06 9.30
C VAL A 178 -15.53 5.19 8.78
N GLY A 179 -14.60 4.37 9.27
CA GLY A 179 -13.20 4.37 8.84
C GLY A 179 -12.56 3.02 9.03
N MET A 180 -11.56 2.71 8.21
CA MET A 180 -10.86 1.43 8.29
C MET A 180 -9.40 1.55 7.87
N GLY A 181 -8.60 0.53 8.20
CA GLY A 181 -7.22 0.43 7.73
C GLY A 181 -6.51 -0.81 8.25
N GLY A 182 -5.63 -1.35 7.42
CA GLY A 182 -4.79 -2.50 7.73
C GLY A 182 -3.38 -2.13 8.19
N ALA A 183 -2.76 -3.06 8.91
CA ALA A 183 -1.37 -3.01 9.32
C ALA A 183 -0.77 -4.42 9.25
N ARG A 184 0.49 -4.53 8.82
CA ARG A 184 1.27 -5.77 8.85
C ARG A 184 2.70 -5.51 9.30
N ILE A 185 3.21 -6.33 10.20
CA ILE A 185 4.60 -6.37 10.63
C ILE A 185 5.44 -7.09 9.59
N ALA A 186 6.54 -6.47 9.18
CA ALA A 186 7.55 -7.05 8.30
C ALA A 186 8.91 -6.42 8.61
N ASP A 187 9.94 -7.23 8.82
CA ASP A 187 11.34 -6.79 8.98
C ASP A 187 11.55 -5.71 10.07
N GLY A 188 10.79 -5.81 11.17
CA GLY A 188 10.82 -4.85 12.28
C GLY A 188 10.13 -3.52 12.00
N ALA A 189 9.42 -3.39 10.88
CA ALA A 189 8.55 -2.26 10.55
C ALA A 189 7.08 -2.68 10.57
N VAL A 190 6.17 -1.71 10.71
CA VAL A 190 4.76 -1.89 10.33
C VAL A 190 4.49 -1.23 8.98
N ARG A 191 3.98 -2.00 8.03
CA ARG A 191 3.46 -1.51 6.75
C ARG A 191 1.97 -1.21 6.90
N LEU A 192 1.60 0.06 6.74
CA LEU A 192 0.21 0.53 6.86
C LEU A 192 -0.44 0.64 5.49
N TRP A 193 -1.62 0.05 5.33
CA TRP A 193 -2.31 -0.02 4.04
C TRP A 193 -3.83 0.16 4.20
N GLY A 194 -4.52 0.35 3.07
CA GLY A 194 -5.99 0.37 3.01
C GLY A 194 -6.67 1.49 3.81
N GLY A 195 -5.95 2.54 4.25
CA GLY A 195 -6.55 3.54 5.15
C GLY A 195 -7.66 4.35 4.48
N GLY A 196 -8.92 4.14 4.88
CA GLY A 196 -10.11 4.73 4.27
C GLY A 196 -11.04 5.41 5.28
N THR A 197 -11.87 6.35 4.80
CA THR A 197 -12.93 6.98 5.59
C THR A 197 -14.12 7.25 4.68
N VAL A 198 -15.29 6.82 5.12
CA VAL A 198 -16.58 7.05 4.44
C VAL A 198 -16.73 8.56 4.15
N PRO A 199 -17.05 8.97 2.90
CA PRO A 199 -17.02 10.38 2.48
C PRO A 199 -17.72 11.37 3.42
N GLU A 200 -18.90 11.01 3.93
CA GLU A 200 -19.76 11.83 4.80
C GLU A 200 -19.16 12.07 6.20
N TYR A 201 -18.23 11.20 6.62
CA TYR A 201 -17.58 11.22 7.93
C TYR A 201 -16.15 11.78 7.88
N ARG A 202 -15.69 12.23 6.71
CA ARG A 202 -14.38 12.89 6.56
C ARG A 202 -14.32 14.18 7.37
N ARG A 203 -13.10 14.60 7.72
CA ARG A 203 -12.80 15.79 8.55
C ARG A 203 -13.35 15.73 9.99
N ARG A 204 -13.61 14.52 10.51
CA ARG A 204 -14.04 14.27 11.90
C ARG A 204 -13.01 13.48 12.72
N GLY A 205 -11.74 13.51 12.33
CA GLY A 205 -10.66 12.79 13.04
C GLY A 205 -10.60 11.27 12.81
N VAL A 206 -11.52 10.69 12.04
CA VAL A 206 -11.62 9.23 11.80
C VAL A 206 -10.30 8.62 11.29
N TYR A 207 -9.71 9.16 10.22
CA TYR A 207 -8.45 8.64 9.68
C TYR A 207 -7.31 8.68 10.71
N ALA A 208 -7.21 9.77 11.49
CA ALA A 208 -6.18 9.92 12.51
C ALA A 208 -6.38 8.92 13.67
N ALA A 209 -7.62 8.65 14.07
CA ALA A 209 -7.95 7.63 15.07
C ALA A 209 -7.54 6.23 14.61
N VAL A 210 -7.90 5.82 13.39
CA VAL A 210 -7.50 4.53 12.81
C VAL A 210 -5.98 4.44 12.65
N LEU A 211 -5.32 5.51 12.21
CA LEU A 211 -3.87 5.58 12.13
C LEU A 211 -3.23 5.35 13.50
N ARG A 212 -3.62 6.12 14.52
CA ARG A 212 -3.11 5.99 15.89
C ARG A 212 -3.25 4.57 16.43
N ALA A 213 -4.43 3.97 16.28
CA ALA A 213 -4.67 2.63 16.77
C ALA A 213 -3.78 1.59 16.08
N ARG A 214 -3.52 1.71 14.76
CA ARG A 214 -2.56 0.86 14.04
C ARG A 214 -1.13 1.05 14.53
N LEU A 215 -0.73 2.29 14.83
CA LEU A 215 0.60 2.60 15.35
C LEU A 215 0.82 2.01 16.75
N ASN A 216 -0.18 2.12 17.63
CA ASN A 216 -0.11 1.53 18.98
C ASN A 216 -0.09 0.01 18.93
N TRP A 217 -0.94 -0.61 18.12
CA TRP A 217 -0.88 -2.06 17.89
C TRP A 217 0.50 -2.50 17.40
N ALA A 218 1.08 -1.77 16.44
CA ALA A 218 2.40 -2.10 15.91
C ALA A 218 3.52 -1.97 16.94
N LEU A 219 3.46 -0.95 17.79
CA LEU A 219 4.39 -0.78 18.89
C LEU A 219 4.30 -1.96 19.88
N GLU A 220 3.10 -2.43 20.19
CA GLU A 220 2.88 -3.63 21.03
C GLU A 220 3.44 -4.90 20.38
N GLN A 221 3.42 -4.99 19.05
CA GLN A 221 4.06 -6.08 18.29
C GLN A 221 5.58 -5.91 18.13
N GLY A 222 6.18 -4.85 18.67
CA GLY A 222 7.62 -4.60 18.64
C GLY A 222 8.14 -3.99 17.33
N ALA A 223 7.28 -3.39 16.49
CA ALA A 223 7.74 -2.61 15.35
C ALA A 223 8.53 -1.38 15.81
N ARG A 224 9.65 -1.10 15.13
CA ARG A 224 10.52 0.05 15.41
C ARG A 224 10.08 1.31 14.66
N PHE A 225 9.42 1.15 13.52
CA PHE A 225 8.90 2.25 12.73
C PHE A 225 7.69 1.83 11.91
N ALA A 226 6.84 2.80 11.58
CA ALA A 226 5.77 2.67 10.60
C ALA A 226 6.24 3.14 9.23
N LEU A 227 5.76 2.46 8.19
CA LEU A 227 6.01 2.73 6.78
C LEU A 227 4.68 2.72 6.03
N THR A 228 4.48 3.69 5.16
CA THR A 228 3.34 3.72 4.26
C THR A 228 3.66 4.50 2.98
N ARG A 229 2.83 4.30 1.95
CA ARG A 229 2.85 5.08 0.71
C ARG A 229 1.59 5.93 0.67
N GLY A 230 1.75 7.24 0.85
CA GLY A 230 0.63 8.18 0.87
C GLY A 230 0.43 8.84 -0.49
N ARG A 231 -0.81 8.93 -0.97
CA ARG A 231 -1.13 9.75 -2.15
C ARG A 231 -0.82 11.20 -1.85
N VAL A 232 -0.07 11.85 -2.75
CA VAL A 232 0.40 13.23 -2.59
C VAL A 232 -0.73 14.23 -2.33
N GLU A 233 -1.90 14.00 -2.93
CA GLU A 233 -3.06 14.90 -2.84
C GLU A 233 -3.96 14.64 -1.63
N THR A 234 -3.91 13.45 -1.03
CA THR A 234 -4.90 13.02 -0.01
C THR A 234 -4.27 12.60 1.31
N SER A 235 -3.63 11.43 1.38
CA SER A 235 -3.15 10.86 2.64
C SER A 235 -1.79 11.40 3.08
N ALA A 236 -0.90 11.78 2.14
CA ALA A 236 0.43 12.26 2.49
C ALA A 236 0.41 13.54 3.36
N PRO A 237 -0.42 14.57 3.08
CA PRO A 237 -0.52 15.74 3.95
C PRO A 237 -1.00 15.41 5.37
N ILE A 238 -1.89 14.43 5.52
CA ILE A 238 -2.40 14.00 6.82
C ILE A 238 -1.29 13.29 7.59
N LEU A 239 -0.62 12.32 6.97
CA LEU A 239 0.48 11.56 7.57
C LEU A 239 1.62 12.47 8.06
N ARG A 240 1.96 13.52 7.29
CA ARG A 240 2.95 14.52 7.71
C ARG A 240 2.53 15.29 8.96
N ARG A 241 1.25 15.66 9.10
CA ARG A 241 0.72 16.30 10.32
C ARG A 241 0.77 15.36 11.53
N GLU A 242 0.61 14.07 11.29
CA GLU A 242 0.76 13.00 12.29
C GLU A 242 2.25 12.65 12.58
N GLY A 243 3.18 13.42 12.01
CA GLY A 243 4.60 13.35 12.30
C GLY A 243 5.36 12.28 11.53
N PHE A 244 4.86 11.84 10.38
CA PHE A 244 5.65 11.05 9.43
C PHE A 244 6.66 11.94 8.68
N GLY A 245 7.90 11.46 8.58
CA GLY A 245 8.92 12.02 7.70
C GLY A 245 8.74 11.53 6.26
N VAL A 246 9.26 12.31 5.29
CA VAL A 246 9.25 11.98 3.87
C VAL A 246 10.58 11.35 3.48
N PHE A 247 10.54 10.22 2.78
CA PHE A 247 11.71 9.41 2.40
C PHE A 247 11.86 9.18 0.90
N GLY A 248 11.00 9.79 0.08
CA GLY A 248 11.06 9.73 -1.37
C GLY A 248 9.69 9.63 -2.01
N GLU A 249 9.67 9.41 -3.31
CA GLU A 249 8.45 9.22 -4.09
C GLU A 249 8.53 7.96 -4.96
N ARG A 250 7.35 7.37 -5.16
CA ARG A 250 7.07 6.32 -6.14
C ARG A 250 6.13 6.89 -7.16
N ARG A 251 6.39 6.65 -8.44
CA ARG A 251 5.57 7.12 -9.56
C ARG A 251 5.22 5.93 -10.43
N SER A 252 3.98 5.84 -10.85
CA SER A 252 3.57 4.80 -11.80
C SER A 252 3.36 5.41 -13.18
N TYR A 253 3.80 4.69 -14.21
CA TYR A 253 3.66 5.08 -15.61
C TYR A 253 2.95 3.97 -16.37
N ARG A 254 1.79 4.28 -16.95
CA ARG A 254 1.04 3.36 -17.79
C ARG A 254 1.48 3.49 -19.24
N LEU A 255 1.89 2.38 -19.84
CA LEU A 255 2.35 2.30 -21.23
C LEU A 255 1.55 1.22 -21.96
N ASN A 256 1.05 1.55 -23.15
CA ASN A 256 0.38 0.57 -24.00
C ASN A 256 1.42 -0.34 -24.66
N ALA A 257 1.10 -1.62 -24.76
CA ALA A 257 1.93 -2.65 -25.38
C ALA A 257 1.64 -2.84 -26.87
#